data_AF-A0A965A788-F1
#
_entry.id   AF-A0A965A788-F1
#
_cell.length_a   1.000
_cell.length_b   1.000
_cell.length_c   1.000
_cell.angle_alpha   90.00
_cell.angle_beta   90.00
_cell.angle_gamma   90.00
#
_symmetry.space_group_name_H-M   'P 1'
#
loop_
_entity.id
_entity.type
_entity.pdbx_description
1 polymer ?
#
loop_
_entity_poly.entity_id
_entity_poly.type
_entity_poly.pdbx_seq_one_letter_code
_entity_poly.pdbx_strand_id
1 'polypeptide(L)'
;MKDAKKLDLNAPRFRRIALGTLNAAFIKSCKEKVPAAKDMTAAQIKKIITTFNGVLWETVIEKRDGVEIPEQIGHLFIGTCPAKKKKNVDFKTTLEYMKVIQHRNWESDQHLAKIFFSTHATKYRFKNNDLWGFVPTRDFKRTVGKTYPEKWKQYVEVDPRLKMAGLYRSMEYRMEREEQARDQISSYNEFEL
;
A
#
# COMPACT_ATOMS: atom_id res chain seq x y z
N MET A 1 24.02 15.82 -21.71
CA MET A 1 23.48 14.67 -20.94
C MET A 1 24.64 14.06 -20.18
N LYS A 2 24.45 13.52 -18.97
CA LYS A 2 25.55 12.82 -18.28
C LYS A 2 25.81 11.51 -19.01
N ASP A 3 27.07 11.16 -19.19
CA ASP A 3 27.47 9.89 -19.81
C ASP A 3 27.19 8.72 -18.86
N ALA A 4 26.85 7.57 -19.44
CA ALA A 4 26.55 6.36 -18.69
C ALA A 4 27.86 5.73 -18.17
N LYS A 5 27.94 5.46 -16.87
CA LYS A 5 29.04 4.69 -16.27
C LYS A 5 28.73 3.20 -16.37
N LYS A 6 29.64 2.42 -16.97
CA LYS A 6 29.53 0.96 -17.04
C LYS A 6 29.54 0.38 -15.61
N LEU A 7 28.55 -0.47 -15.31
CA LEU A 7 28.47 -1.18 -14.03
C LEU A 7 29.48 -2.33 -14.00
N ASP A 8 30.17 -2.47 -12.88
CA ASP A 8 31.02 -3.64 -12.61
C ASP A 8 30.14 -4.82 -12.16
N LEU A 9 30.18 -5.90 -12.93
CA LEU A 9 29.43 -7.13 -12.63
C LEU A 9 30.11 -7.97 -11.55
N ASN A 10 31.42 -7.81 -11.36
CA ASN A 10 32.24 -8.62 -10.46
C ASN A 10 32.40 -7.99 -9.07
N ALA A 11 31.91 -6.76 -8.86
CA ALA A 11 31.97 -6.12 -7.57
C ALA A 11 31.21 -6.92 -6.48
N PRO A 12 31.72 -6.99 -5.24
CA PRO A 12 31.07 -7.72 -4.16
C PRO A 12 29.68 -7.15 -3.87
N ARG A 13 28.65 -8.02 -3.87
CA ARG A 13 27.26 -7.63 -3.62
C ARG A 13 26.78 -8.21 -2.30
N PHE A 14 26.34 -7.34 -1.39
CA PHE A 14 25.72 -7.77 -0.16
C PHE A 14 24.29 -8.29 -0.42
N ARG A 15 24.03 -9.55 -0.06
CA ARG A 15 22.70 -10.13 -0.02
C ARG A 15 22.26 -10.27 1.44
N ARG A 16 21.24 -9.51 1.85
CA ARG A 16 20.65 -9.65 3.18
C ARG A 16 20.05 -11.05 3.34
N ILE A 17 20.41 -11.74 4.41
CA ILE A 17 19.74 -12.97 4.84
C ILE A 17 18.38 -12.55 5.40
N ALA A 18 17.30 -12.97 4.76
CA ALA A 18 15.94 -12.71 5.23
C ALA A 18 15.39 -13.99 5.88
N LEU A 19 14.95 -13.88 7.13
CA LEU A 19 14.26 -14.97 7.82
C LEU A 19 12.77 -14.95 7.42
N GLY A 20 12.22 -16.13 7.11
CA GLY A 20 10.80 -16.28 6.83
C GLY A 20 9.96 -16.14 8.11
N THR A 21 8.83 -15.43 8.01
CA THR A 21 7.90 -15.21 9.13
C THR A 21 7.09 -16.47 9.48
N LEU A 22 6.75 -17.30 8.49
CA LEU A 22 5.98 -18.55 8.65
C LEU A 22 6.88 -19.73 9.05
N ASN A 23 7.65 -19.58 10.12
CA ASN A 23 8.53 -20.61 10.67
C ASN A 23 7.77 -21.58 11.60
N ALA A 24 8.42 -22.70 11.95
CA ALA A 24 7.81 -23.70 12.83
C ALA A 24 7.48 -23.15 14.23
N ALA A 25 8.31 -22.24 14.75
CA ALA A 25 8.10 -21.59 16.04
C ALA A 25 6.83 -20.71 16.06
N PHE A 26 6.57 -19.98 14.97
CA PHE A 26 5.38 -19.17 14.79
C PHE A 26 4.12 -20.03 14.69
N ILE A 27 4.20 -21.16 13.97
CA ILE A 27 3.06 -22.08 13.87
C ILE A 27 2.76 -22.69 15.24
N LYS A 28 3.78 -23.05 16.02
CA LYS A 28 3.62 -23.53 17.39
C LYS A 28 2.95 -22.46 18.27
N SER A 29 3.43 -21.22 18.23
CA SER A 29 2.84 -20.14 19.03
C SER A 29 1.41 -19.78 18.61
N CYS A 30 1.09 -19.90 17.31
CA CYS A 30 -0.29 -19.75 16.82
C CYS A 30 -1.23 -20.83 17.41
N LYS A 31 -0.78 -22.09 17.44
CA LYS A 31 -1.56 -23.20 18.02
C LYS A 31 -1.79 -23.06 19.52
N GLU A 32 -0.82 -22.48 20.23
CA GLU A 32 -0.92 -22.24 21.68
C GLU A 32 -1.86 -21.08 21.99
N LYS A 33 -1.81 -19.99 21.21
CA LYS A 33 -2.57 -18.75 21.48
C LYS A 33 -3.98 -18.75 20.90
N VAL A 34 -4.22 -19.48 19.81
CA VAL A 34 -5.51 -19.50 19.11
C VAL A 34 -6.15 -20.87 19.30
N PRO A 35 -7.19 -21.00 20.14
CA PRO A 35 -7.84 -22.29 20.41
C PRO A 35 -8.33 -23.00 19.14
N ALA A 36 -8.87 -22.24 18.18
CA ALA A 36 -9.35 -22.78 16.89
C ALA A 36 -8.23 -23.36 16.00
N ALA A 37 -6.97 -22.99 16.24
CA ALA A 37 -5.84 -23.46 15.43
C ALA A 37 -5.18 -24.74 15.98
N LYS A 38 -5.57 -25.21 17.17
CA LYS A 38 -4.91 -26.31 17.90
C LYS A 38 -4.82 -27.59 17.07
N ASP A 39 -5.95 -27.99 16.49
CA ASP A 39 -6.09 -29.22 15.71
C ASP A 39 -5.76 -29.04 14.21
N MET A 40 -5.42 -27.81 13.80
CA MET A 40 -5.12 -27.52 12.40
C MET A 40 -3.71 -27.97 12.01
N THR A 41 -3.56 -28.44 10.78
CA THR A 41 -2.24 -28.74 10.22
C THR A 41 -1.47 -27.45 9.91
N ALA A 42 -0.14 -27.53 9.90
CA ALA A 42 0.72 -26.41 9.52
C ALA A 42 0.39 -25.88 8.10
N ALA A 43 0.00 -26.76 7.18
CA ALA A 43 -0.38 -26.39 5.82
C ALA A 43 -1.70 -25.58 5.80
N GLN A 44 -2.69 -25.99 6.59
CA GLN A 44 -3.96 -25.25 6.69
C GLN A 44 -3.76 -23.85 7.28
N ILE A 45 -2.95 -23.72 8.33
CA ILE A 45 -2.64 -22.41 8.94
C ILE A 45 -1.96 -21.49 7.91
N LYS A 46 -0.97 -21.99 7.18
CA LYS A 46 -0.30 -21.23 6.12
C LYS A 46 -1.27 -20.82 5.01
N LYS A 47 -2.18 -21.73 4.62
CA LYS A 47 -3.18 -21.46 3.59
C LYS A 47 -4.10 -20.32 4.02
N ILE A 48 -4.63 -20.36 5.25
CA ILE A 48 -5.51 -19.30 5.79
C ILE A 48 -4.81 -17.94 5.77
N ILE A 49 -3.58 -17.86 6.28
CA ILE A 49 -2.83 -16.61 6.30
C ILE A 49 -2.59 -16.08 4.88
N THR A 50 -2.24 -16.97 3.95
CA THR A 50 -1.98 -16.59 2.55
C THR A 50 -3.26 -16.11 1.86
N THR A 51 -4.38 -16.80 2.07
CA THR A 51 -5.69 -16.43 1.52
C THR A 51 -6.16 -15.10 2.10
N PHE A 52 -6.06 -14.90 3.41
CA PHE A 52 -6.42 -13.62 4.05
C PHE A 52 -5.60 -12.47 3.48
N ASN A 53 -4.28 -12.63 3.41
CA ASN A 53 -3.40 -11.62 2.81
C ASN A 53 -3.78 -11.36 1.35
N GLY A 54 -4.12 -12.41 0.59
CA GLY A 54 -4.68 -12.38 -0.77
C GLY A 54 -5.84 -11.41 -0.90
N VAL A 55 -6.92 -11.72 -0.19
CA VAL A 55 -8.16 -10.94 -0.18
C VAL A 55 -7.90 -9.50 0.24
N LEU A 56 -7.03 -9.28 1.24
CA LEU A 56 -6.71 -7.96 1.74
C LEU A 56 -6.09 -7.07 0.66
N TRP A 57 -5.07 -7.57 -0.05
CA TRP A 57 -4.42 -6.75 -1.07
C TRP A 57 -5.26 -6.62 -2.36
N GLU A 58 -6.07 -7.62 -2.71
CA GLU A 58 -7.04 -7.52 -3.82
C GLU A 58 -8.06 -6.41 -3.54
N THR A 59 -8.63 -6.39 -2.34
CA THR A 59 -9.58 -5.36 -1.91
C THR A 59 -8.96 -3.95 -1.94
N VAL A 60 -7.68 -3.81 -1.60
CA VAL A 60 -6.95 -2.53 -1.67
C VAL A 60 -6.75 -2.04 -3.11
N ILE A 61 -6.66 -2.94 -4.09
CA ILE A 61 -6.60 -2.57 -5.51
C ILE A 61 -7.98 -2.16 -6.03
N GLU A 62 -9.04 -2.79 -5.52
CA GLU A 62 -10.41 -2.53 -5.98
C GLU A 62 -11.01 -1.26 -5.37
N LYS A 63 -10.72 -0.97 -4.11
CA LYS A 63 -11.30 0.16 -3.38
C LYS A 63 -10.39 1.38 -3.45
N ARG A 64 -11.00 2.56 -3.66
CA ARG A 64 -10.30 3.86 -3.65
C ARG A 64 -9.64 4.15 -2.30
N ASP A 65 -10.43 4.01 -1.24
CA ASP A 65 -10.00 4.41 0.10
C ASP A 65 -9.08 3.36 0.73
N GLY A 66 -9.06 2.14 0.22
CA GLY A 66 -8.24 1.04 0.74
C GLY A 66 -9.00 0.18 1.74
N VAL A 67 -8.27 -0.39 2.71
CA VAL A 67 -8.77 -1.33 3.70
C VAL A 67 -8.17 -1.02 5.06
N GLU A 68 -9.03 -0.94 6.07
CA GLU A 68 -8.61 -0.97 7.46
C GLU A 68 -8.34 -2.40 7.91
N ILE A 69 -7.16 -2.61 8.48
CA ILE A 69 -6.77 -3.91 9.02
C ILE A 69 -7.50 -4.12 10.36
N PRO A 70 -8.04 -5.33 10.62
CA PRO A 70 -8.66 -5.67 11.89
C PRO A 70 -7.77 -5.35 13.10
N GLU A 71 -8.40 -5.21 14.27
CA GLU A 71 -7.74 -4.84 15.54
C GLU A 71 -7.06 -3.46 15.52
N GLN A 72 -7.44 -2.60 14.57
CA GLN A 72 -6.92 -1.23 14.45
C GLN A 72 -5.39 -1.18 14.31
N ILE A 73 -4.81 -2.19 13.66
CA ILE A 73 -3.37 -2.27 13.42
C ILE A 73 -2.92 -1.16 12.46
N GLY A 74 -3.74 -0.82 11.48
CA GLY A 74 -3.47 0.25 10.53
C GLY A 74 -4.41 0.23 9.34
N HIS A 75 -4.20 1.19 8.45
CA HIS A 75 -4.93 1.39 7.21
C HIS A 75 -3.98 1.22 6.02
N LEU A 76 -4.40 0.42 5.03
CA LEU A 76 -3.63 0.12 3.82
C LEU A 76 -4.39 0.64 2.60
N PHE A 77 -3.75 1.50 1.81
CA PHE A 77 -4.37 2.06 0.61
C PHE A 77 -3.32 2.33 -0.49
N ILE A 78 -3.79 2.51 -1.72
CA ILE A 78 -2.95 2.93 -2.84
C ILE A 78 -3.13 4.43 -3.03
N GLY A 79 -2.02 5.14 -3.07
CA GLY A 79 -2.00 6.58 -3.32
C GLY A 79 -1.22 6.92 -4.57
N THR A 80 -1.77 7.85 -5.33
CA THR A 80 -1.17 8.47 -6.50
C THR A 80 -0.27 9.61 -6.04
N CYS A 81 1.01 9.55 -6.36
CA CYS A 81 1.99 10.59 -6.04
C CYS A 81 2.47 11.29 -7.31
N PRO A 82 2.86 12.57 -7.23
CA PRO A 82 3.53 13.23 -8.34
C PRO A 82 4.87 12.54 -8.65
N ALA A 83 5.36 12.81 -9.86
CA ALA A 83 6.62 12.25 -10.36
C ALA A 83 7.78 12.48 -9.38
N LYS A 84 8.64 11.46 -9.25
CA LYS A 84 9.84 11.55 -8.41
C LYS A 84 10.80 12.59 -8.99
N LYS A 85 11.32 13.49 -8.13
CA LYS A 85 12.36 14.47 -8.51
C LYS A 85 13.61 13.81 -9.15
N LYS A 86 13.98 12.61 -8.67
CA LYS A 86 15.08 11.83 -9.23
C LYS A 86 14.60 11.09 -10.48
N LYS A 87 15.30 11.30 -11.59
CA LYS A 87 15.06 10.63 -12.88
C LYS A 87 15.10 9.11 -12.72
N ASN A 88 14.09 8.44 -13.28
CA ASN A 88 14.04 6.99 -13.37
C ASN A 88 14.86 6.56 -14.60
N VAL A 89 16.10 6.14 -14.39
CA VAL A 89 17.03 5.76 -15.45
C VAL A 89 16.85 4.28 -15.75
N ASP A 90 16.64 3.94 -17.02
CA ASP A 90 16.65 2.57 -17.47
C ASP A 90 18.09 2.13 -17.72
N PHE A 91 18.69 1.43 -16.75
CA PHE A 91 20.08 1.00 -16.83
C PHE A 91 20.35 0.02 -17.97
N LYS A 92 19.36 -0.73 -18.45
CA LYS A 92 19.56 -1.71 -19.52
C LYS A 92 19.72 -0.99 -20.85
N THR A 93 18.73 -0.18 -21.24
CA THR A 93 18.79 0.60 -22.48
C THR A 93 19.91 1.65 -22.41
N THR A 94 20.13 2.24 -21.23
CA THR A 94 21.25 3.19 -21.03
C THR A 94 22.62 2.55 -21.31
N LEU A 95 22.81 1.26 -21.02
CA LEU A 95 24.05 0.55 -21.33
C LEU A 95 24.20 0.28 -22.84
N GLU A 96 23.10 -0.07 -23.52
CA GLU A 96 23.08 -0.33 -24.96
C GLU A 96 23.40 0.93 -25.77
N TYR A 97 22.81 2.06 -25.41
CA TYR A 97 22.95 3.33 -26.13
C TYR A 97 24.04 4.25 -25.55
N MET A 98 24.68 3.86 -24.45
CA MET A 98 25.67 4.66 -23.69
C MET A 98 25.19 6.09 -23.34
N LYS A 99 23.87 6.28 -23.29
CA LYS A 99 23.20 7.55 -22.99
C LYS A 99 22.14 7.31 -21.94
N VAL A 100 22.01 8.24 -20.99
CA VAL A 100 21.00 8.14 -19.93
C VAL A 100 19.59 8.24 -20.55
N ILE A 101 18.92 7.09 -20.65
CA ILE A 101 17.55 6.97 -21.15
C ILE A 101 16.58 6.93 -19.98
N GLN A 102 15.45 7.61 -20.16
CA GLN A 102 14.34 7.66 -19.21
C GLN A 102 13.03 7.35 -19.95
N HIS A 103 12.18 6.54 -19.33
CA HIS A 103 10.83 6.29 -19.82
C HIS A 103 9.86 7.23 -19.10
N ARG A 104 8.86 7.72 -19.85
CA ARG A 104 7.77 8.53 -19.29
C ARG A 104 6.53 7.66 -19.12
N ASN A 105 5.86 7.77 -17.98
CA ASN A 105 4.57 7.14 -17.75
C ASN A 105 3.48 8.01 -18.36
N TRP A 106 3.20 7.85 -19.66
CA TRP A 106 2.15 8.62 -20.33
C TRP A 106 0.74 8.20 -19.90
N GLU A 107 0.54 6.92 -19.62
CA GLU A 107 -0.76 6.34 -19.25
C GLU A 107 -1.31 6.91 -17.93
N SER A 108 -0.41 7.21 -16.99
CA SER A 108 -0.76 7.74 -15.66
C SER A 108 -0.36 9.20 -15.47
N ASP A 109 -0.23 9.96 -16.56
CA ASP A 109 0.15 11.39 -16.55
C ASP A 109 1.39 11.68 -15.65
N GLN A 110 2.41 10.83 -15.78
CA GLN A 110 3.65 10.84 -15.00
C GLN A 110 3.50 10.61 -13.48
N HIS A 111 2.29 10.31 -12.99
CA HIS A 111 2.07 9.96 -11.60
C HIS A 111 2.62 8.56 -11.27
N LEU A 112 2.97 8.37 -10.01
CA LEU A 112 3.52 7.15 -9.46
C LEU A 112 2.57 6.56 -8.42
N ALA A 113 2.26 5.27 -8.56
CA ALA A 113 1.58 4.52 -7.52
C ALA A 113 2.52 4.29 -6.33
N LYS A 114 2.01 4.49 -5.12
CA LYS A 114 2.64 4.01 -3.89
C LYS A 114 1.61 3.28 -3.04
N ILE A 115 2.04 2.18 -2.45
CA ILE A 115 1.27 1.46 -1.43
C ILE A 115 1.60 2.12 -0.09
N PHE A 116 0.59 2.69 0.54
CA PHE A 116 0.69 3.36 1.83
C PHE A 116 0.15 2.48 2.92
N PHE A 117 0.93 2.33 3.98
CA PHE A 117 0.47 1.81 5.25
C PHE A 117 0.55 2.93 6.28
N SER A 118 -0.56 3.20 6.97
CA SER A 118 -0.64 4.27 7.96
C SER A 118 -1.39 3.83 9.20
N THR A 119 -0.87 4.18 10.37
CA THR A 119 -1.55 4.02 11.65
C THR A 119 -2.25 5.31 12.10
N HIS A 120 -2.34 6.33 11.23
CA HIS A 120 -2.92 7.62 11.59
C HIS A 120 -4.45 7.63 11.55
N ALA A 121 -5.06 6.74 10.77
CA ALA A 121 -6.51 6.56 10.73
C ALA A 121 -7.06 5.80 11.95
N THR A 122 -6.20 5.11 12.69
CA THR A 122 -6.66 4.24 13.78
C THR A 122 -6.87 5.03 15.06
N LYS A 123 -7.96 4.72 15.78
CA LYS A 123 -8.26 5.31 17.09
C LYS A 123 -7.10 5.06 18.07
N TYR A 124 -6.54 3.85 18.08
CA TYR A 124 -5.34 3.52 18.85
C TYR A 124 -4.07 3.80 18.04
N ARG A 125 -3.52 5.00 18.22
CA ARG A 125 -2.25 5.38 17.61
C ARG A 125 -1.10 4.68 18.33
N PHE A 126 -0.39 3.82 17.62
CA PHE A 126 0.89 3.31 18.11
C PHE A 126 1.91 4.45 18.17
N LYS A 127 2.37 4.81 19.38
CA LYS A 127 3.22 5.98 19.61
C LYS A 127 4.54 5.94 18.81
N ASN A 128 5.08 4.74 18.63
CA ASN A 128 6.31 4.49 17.87
C ASN A 128 5.98 3.80 16.54
N ASN A 129 5.13 4.42 15.71
CA ASN A 129 4.72 3.88 14.42
C ASN A 129 5.89 3.58 13.47
N ASP A 130 7.04 4.25 13.65
CA ASP A 130 8.28 3.97 12.93
C ASP A 130 8.84 2.55 13.16
N LEU A 131 8.51 1.92 14.30
CA LEU A 131 8.91 0.54 14.60
C LEU A 131 8.05 -0.49 13.85
N TRP A 132 6.92 -0.08 13.29
CA TRP A 132 5.98 -0.95 12.62
C TRP A 132 5.91 -0.63 11.11
N GLY A 133 6.64 -1.43 10.33
CA GLY A 133 6.71 -1.28 8.88
C GLY A 133 5.91 -2.35 8.14
N PHE A 134 5.22 -1.95 7.08
CA PHE A 134 4.60 -2.88 6.14
C PHE A 134 5.48 -3.06 4.90
N VAL A 135 5.74 -4.32 4.54
CA VAL A 135 6.44 -4.66 3.29
C VAL A 135 5.49 -5.46 2.40
N PRO A 136 5.03 -4.89 1.27
CA PRO A 136 4.13 -5.60 0.38
C PRO A 136 4.83 -6.77 -0.32
N THR A 137 4.08 -7.85 -0.53
CA THR A 137 4.54 -9.03 -1.27
C THR A 137 4.85 -8.68 -2.73
N ARG A 138 5.63 -9.54 -3.40
CA ARG A 138 6.01 -9.34 -4.81
C ARG A 138 4.79 -9.34 -5.71
N ASP A 139 3.84 -10.23 -5.45
CA ASP A 139 2.64 -10.38 -6.26
C ASP A 139 1.74 -9.15 -6.13
N PHE A 140 1.55 -8.64 -4.91
CA PHE A 140 0.83 -7.39 -4.70
C PHE A 140 1.46 -6.23 -5.49
N LYS A 141 2.78 -6.04 -5.42
CA LYS A 141 3.47 -4.99 -6.21
C LYS A 141 3.29 -5.15 -7.71
N ARG A 142 3.32 -6.39 -8.22
CA ARG A 142 3.15 -6.69 -9.64
C ARG A 142 1.72 -6.43 -10.10
N THR A 143 0.73 -6.80 -9.31
CA THR A 143 -0.67 -6.58 -9.65
C THR A 143 -0.99 -5.10 -9.66
N VAL A 144 -0.55 -4.33 -8.65
CA VAL A 144 -0.68 -2.86 -8.65
C VAL A 144 -0.02 -2.24 -9.88
N GLY A 145 1.19 -2.69 -10.25
CA GLY A 145 1.87 -2.18 -11.44
C GLY A 145 1.12 -2.43 -12.75
N LYS A 146 0.32 -3.50 -12.83
CA LYS A 146 -0.52 -3.80 -14.00
C LYS A 146 -1.83 -3.03 -14.00
N THR A 147 -2.50 -2.92 -12.86
CA THR A 147 -3.85 -2.33 -12.75
C THR A 147 -3.80 -0.81 -12.63
N TYR A 148 -2.69 -0.25 -12.16
CA TYR A 148 -2.59 1.18 -11.91
C TYR A 148 -2.74 2.05 -13.17
N PRO A 149 -2.09 1.76 -14.32
CA PRO A 149 -2.27 2.58 -15.51
C PRO A 149 -3.72 2.70 -15.99
N GLU A 150 -4.53 1.66 -15.77
CA GLU A 150 -5.95 1.66 -16.12
C GLU A 150 -6.79 2.43 -15.09
N LYS A 151 -6.47 2.30 -13.80
CA LYS A 151 -7.27 2.81 -12.67
C LYS A 151 -6.65 4.01 -11.94
N TRP A 152 -5.66 4.69 -12.50
CA TRP A 152 -4.84 5.66 -11.74
C TRP A 152 -5.63 6.83 -11.15
N LYS A 153 -6.71 7.26 -11.83
CA LYS A 153 -7.62 8.33 -11.37
C LYS A 153 -8.54 7.91 -10.23
N GLN A 154 -8.70 6.60 -10.01
CA GLN A 154 -9.54 6.08 -8.94
C GLN A 154 -8.89 6.33 -7.57
N TYR A 155 -7.57 6.20 -7.50
CA TYR A 155 -6.82 6.26 -6.23
C TYR A 155 -6.69 7.69 -5.69
N VAL A 156 -6.47 7.79 -4.38
CA VAL A 156 -6.29 9.07 -3.69
C VAL A 156 -4.98 9.73 -4.12
N GLU A 157 -5.03 10.98 -4.58
CA GLU A 157 -3.82 11.76 -4.83
C GLU A 157 -3.25 12.27 -3.51
N VAL A 158 -1.97 11.98 -3.27
CA VAL A 158 -1.27 12.29 -2.03
C VAL A 158 -0.24 13.38 -2.29
N ASP A 159 -0.50 14.59 -1.81
CA ASP A 159 0.47 15.69 -1.86
C ASP A 159 1.65 15.38 -0.91
N PRO A 160 2.90 15.35 -1.42
CA PRO A 160 4.10 15.18 -0.59
C PRO A 160 4.29 16.21 0.52
N ARG A 161 3.65 17.39 0.43
CA ARG A 161 3.75 18.47 1.41
C ARG A 161 2.80 18.28 2.59
N LEU A 162 1.71 17.53 2.40
CA LEU A 162 0.70 17.31 3.42
C LEU A 162 1.07 16.13 4.32
N LYS A 163 0.90 16.30 5.63
CA LYS A 163 1.01 15.18 6.58
C LYS A 163 -0.18 14.25 6.39
N MET A 164 0.06 12.93 6.48
CA MET A 164 -1.00 11.93 6.32
C MET A 164 -2.16 12.15 7.31
N ALA A 165 -1.86 12.57 8.54
CA ALA A 165 -2.90 12.93 9.51
C ALA A 165 -3.83 14.06 9.05
N GLY A 166 -3.31 15.04 8.28
CA GLY A 166 -4.14 16.10 7.72
C GLY A 166 -5.06 15.58 6.60
N LEU A 167 -4.55 14.65 5.79
CA LEU A 167 -5.33 13.95 4.76
C LEU A 167 -6.53 13.21 5.38
N TYR A 168 -6.31 12.41 6.43
CA TYR A 168 -7.39 11.71 7.13
C TYR A 168 -8.43 12.65 7.72
N ARG A 169 -8.01 13.71 8.44
CA ARG A 169 -8.95 14.70 8.99
C ARG A 169 -9.82 15.35 7.91
N SER A 170 -9.23 15.66 6.76
CA SER A 170 -9.98 16.25 5.65
C SER A 170 -10.97 15.26 5.02
N MET A 171 -10.63 13.97 5.00
CA MET A 171 -11.51 12.91 4.53
C MET A 171 -12.64 12.64 5.53
N GLU A 172 -12.34 12.51 6.82
CA GLU A 172 -13.31 12.35 7.91
C GLU A 172 -14.33 13.49 7.89
N TYR A 173 -13.86 14.74 7.85
CA TYR A 173 -14.73 15.91 7.77
C TYR A 173 -15.66 15.88 6.55
N ARG A 174 -15.17 15.40 5.40
CA ARG A 174 -16.00 15.27 4.19
C ARG A 174 -17.06 14.19 4.35
N MET A 175 -16.69 13.03 4.91
CA MET A 175 -17.62 11.93 5.18
C MET A 175 -18.70 12.35 6.17
N GLU A 176 -18.33 12.99 7.27
CA GLU A 176 -19.29 13.53 8.27
C GLU A 176 -20.28 14.51 7.63
N ARG A 177 -19.82 15.37 6.73
CA ARG A 177 -20.68 16.32 6.00
C ARG A 177 -21.63 15.62 5.03
N GLU A 178 -21.18 14.58 4.36
CA GLU A 178 -22.01 13.75 3.48
C GLU A 178 -23.07 12.96 4.27
N GLU A 179 -22.72 12.42 5.43
CA GLU A 179 -23.66 11.76 6.35
C GLU A 179 -24.70 12.75 6.89
N GLN A 180 -24.26 13.90 7.40
CA GLN A 180 -25.18 14.96 7.85
C GLN A 180 -26.12 15.42 6.73
N ALA A 181 -25.63 15.57 5.50
CA ALA A 181 -26.49 15.92 4.37
C ALA A 181 -27.51 14.81 4.07
N ARG A 182 -27.14 13.53 4.16
CA ARG A 182 -28.08 12.41 4.00
C ARG A 182 -29.13 12.39 5.10
N ASP A 183 -28.73 12.62 6.34
CA ASP A 183 -29.64 12.68 7.48
C ASP A 183 -30.58 13.89 7.37
N GLN A 184 -30.09 15.03 6.91
CA GLN A 184 -30.90 16.22 6.61
C GLN A 184 -31.90 15.96 5.49
N ILE A 185 -31.51 15.29 4.40
CA ILE A 185 -32.44 14.90 3.33
C ILE A 185 -33.51 13.94 3.87
N SER A 186 -33.14 13.00 4.73
CA SER A 186 -34.06 12.04 5.35
C SER A 186 -35.05 12.72 6.31
N SER A 187 -34.60 13.75 7.03
CA SER A 187 -35.42 14.53 7.97
C SER A 187 -36.11 15.74 7.34
N TYR A 188 -35.90 15.99 6.05
CA TYR A 188 -36.51 17.10 5.33
C TYR A 188 -37.98 16.81 5.03
N ASN A 189 -38.88 17.59 5.65
CA ASN A 189 -40.31 17.61 5.33
C ASN A 189 -40.67 18.97 4.72
N GLU A 190 -41.03 18.97 3.45
CA GLU A 190 -41.33 20.19 2.68
C GLU A 190 -42.60 20.95 3.14
N PHE A 191 -43.42 20.34 4.00
CA PHE A 191 -44.67 20.91 4.53
C PHE A 191 -44.60 21.41 5.97
N GLU A 192 -43.45 21.29 6.64
CA GLU A 192 -43.21 21.82 8.00
C GLU A 192 -42.24 23.02 7.96
N LEU A 193 -42.63 24.08 7.22
CA LEU A 193 -41.94 25.37 7.14
C LEU A 193 -42.57 26.42 8.08
#